data_AF-A0A955E0B1-F1
#
_entry.id   AF-A0A955E0B1-F1
#
_cell.length_a   1.000
_cell.length_b   1.000
_cell.length_c   1.000
_cell.angle_alpha   90.00
_cell.angle_beta   90.00
_cell.angle_gamma   90.00
#
_symmetry.space_group_name_H-M   'P 1'
#
loop_
_entity.id
_entity.type
_entity.pdbx_description
1 polymer ?
#
loop_
_entity_poly.entity_id
_entity_poly.type
_entity_poly.pdbx_seq_one_letter_code
_entity_poly.pdbx_strand_id
1 'polypeptide(L)'
;MKRLFVLIVFIALFFTAFLFLKRNVTDSPVINPPLVNNTEKQIPENYLISLQVGEIDTRISDPMVENLVYREHAYVLVQVKDPMYYDEVTSKLEKLGAKRYGYVPNYSYIFYIPTNALNEITSLEEVQWVGWYYPKYKTTLTSSDIKNSQLTIMMFPDEEKVIQAVATLDNMGKSNSEYYCDELACTYTRYALDSGHSIEDITDLEVVMWVERYVEPSISPPTPNL
;
A
#
# COMPACT_ATOMS: atom_id res chain seq x y z
N MET A 1 -50.40 32.80 -5.86
CA MET A 1 -49.69 33.61 -6.89
C MET A 1 -48.60 34.57 -6.34
N LYS A 2 -48.02 34.36 -5.15
CA LYS A 2 -46.89 35.18 -4.64
C LYS A 2 -45.55 34.42 -4.48
N ARG A 3 -45.51 33.11 -4.73
CA ARG A 3 -44.31 32.28 -4.57
C ARG A 3 -43.55 31.97 -5.87
N LEU A 4 -44.12 32.30 -7.04
CA LEU A 4 -43.47 32.09 -8.34
C LEU A 4 -42.59 33.27 -8.78
N PHE A 5 -42.76 34.46 -8.18
CA PHE A 5 -42.03 35.67 -8.56
C PHE A 5 -40.64 35.79 -7.91
N VAL A 6 -40.39 35.06 -6.81
CA VAL A 6 -39.10 35.12 -6.08
C VAL A 6 -38.01 34.27 -6.77
N LEU A 7 -38.39 33.24 -7.54
CA LEU A 7 -37.43 32.34 -8.18
C LEU A 7 -36.78 32.95 -9.45
N ILE A 8 -37.50 33.84 -10.16
CA ILE A 8 -37.00 34.44 -11.41
C ILE A 8 -35.97 35.55 -11.15
N VAL A 9 -36.07 36.25 -10.00
CA VAL A 9 -35.12 37.33 -9.65
C VAL A 9 -33.76 36.77 -9.20
N PHE A 10 -33.72 35.56 -8.61
CA PHE A 10 -32.45 34.96 -8.16
C PHE A 10 -31.58 34.40 -9.30
N ILE A 11 -32.19 33.95 -10.41
CA ILE A 11 -31.45 33.44 -11.58
C ILE A 11 -30.81 34.60 -12.37
N ALA A 12 -31.44 35.77 -12.39
CA ALA A 12 -30.91 36.94 -13.08
C ALA A 12 -29.69 37.58 -12.39
N LEU A 13 -29.53 37.41 -11.07
CA LEU A 13 -28.38 37.94 -10.33
C LEU A 13 -27.14 37.04 -10.34
N PHE A 14 -27.27 35.77 -10.70
CA PHE A 14 -26.12 34.86 -10.83
C PHE A 14 -25.46 34.89 -12.22
N PHE A 15 -26.14 35.43 -13.24
CA PHE A 15 -25.60 35.46 -14.60
C PHE A 15 -24.76 36.72 -14.92
N THR A 16 -24.79 37.75 -14.08
CA THR A 16 -24.01 38.98 -14.29
C THR A 16 -22.61 38.96 -13.67
N ALA A 17 -22.26 37.92 -12.89
CA ALA A 17 -20.93 37.78 -12.30
C ALA A 17 -19.93 36.97 -13.15
N PHE A 18 -20.38 36.33 -14.25
CA PHE A 18 -19.54 35.41 -15.04
C PHE A 18 -18.95 36.02 -16.32
N LEU A 19 -19.16 37.31 -16.60
CA LEU A 19 -18.81 37.92 -17.90
C LEU A 19 -17.69 38.97 -17.87
N PHE A 20 -16.95 39.11 -16.78
CA PHE A 20 -15.82 40.05 -16.73
C PHE A 20 -14.57 39.46 -16.08
N LEU A 21 -13.93 38.50 -16.76
CA LEU A 21 -12.49 38.27 -16.59
C LEU A 21 -11.86 37.67 -17.87
N LYS A 22 -12.04 38.33 -19.02
CA LYS A 22 -11.12 38.13 -20.15
C LYS A 22 -9.84 38.89 -19.85
N ARG A 23 -8.90 38.19 -19.20
CA ARG A 23 -7.54 38.68 -18.99
C ARG A 23 -6.80 38.58 -20.34
N ASN A 24 -6.37 39.72 -20.87
CA ASN A 24 -5.50 39.77 -22.04
C ASN A 24 -4.20 39.01 -21.73
N VAL A 25 -4.01 37.87 -22.38
CA VAL A 25 -2.72 37.19 -22.45
C VAL A 25 -1.92 37.96 -23.48
N THR A 26 -1.08 38.87 -23.01
CA THR A 26 0.05 39.39 -23.79
C THR A 26 1.03 38.24 -23.98
N ASP A 27 1.32 37.91 -25.24
CA ASP A 27 2.37 36.98 -25.63
C ASP A 27 3.72 37.49 -25.10
N SER A 28 4.11 36.99 -23.93
CA SER A 28 5.47 37.13 -23.44
C SER A 28 6.39 36.28 -24.32
N PRO A 29 7.59 36.77 -24.67
CA PRO A 29 8.55 35.97 -25.42
C PRO A 29 8.83 34.67 -24.66
N VAL A 30 8.83 33.55 -25.40
CA VAL A 30 9.23 32.23 -24.90
C VAL A 30 10.69 32.33 -24.48
N ILE A 31 10.92 32.67 -23.22
CA ILE A 31 12.19 32.44 -22.56
C ILE A 31 12.23 30.93 -22.37
N ASN A 32 13.03 30.24 -23.19
CA ASN A 32 13.37 28.86 -22.90
C ASN A 32 13.83 28.81 -21.44
N PRO A 33 13.12 28.10 -20.55
CA PRO A 33 13.57 27.99 -19.17
C PRO A 33 15.01 27.46 -19.22
N PRO A 34 15.92 28.01 -18.39
CA PRO A 34 17.25 27.44 -18.30
C PRO A 34 17.11 25.95 -18.05
N LEU A 35 17.89 25.14 -18.78
CA LEU A 35 18.03 23.71 -18.52
C LEU A 35 18.30 23.56 -17.02
N VAL A 36 17.27 23.14 -16.29
CA VAL A 36 17.39 22.78 -14.89
C VAL A 36 18.23 21.52 -14.93
N ASN A 37 19.54 21.66 -14.66
CA ASN A 37 20.38 20.54 -14.34
C ASN A 37 19.82 19.94 -13.06
N ASN A 38 18.91 18.97 -13.22
CA ASN A 38 18.40 18.10 -12.18
C ASN A 38 19.59 17.34 -11.62
N THR A 39 20.33 18.00 -10.73
CA THR A 39 21.24 17.36 -9.78
C THR A 39 20.39 16.89 -8.61
N GLU A 40 19.27 16.23 -8.92
CA GLU A 40 18.52 15.47 -7.94
C GLU A 40 19.47 14.35 -7.55
N LYS A 41 19.99 14.44 -6.32
CA LYS A 41 21.05 13.56 -5.83
C LYS A 41 20.53 12.13 -5.86
N GLN A 42 20.88 11.40 -6.92
CA GLN A 42 20.39 10.04 -7.17
C GLN A 42 20.61 9.20 -5.91
N ILE A 43 19.53 8.66 -5.38
CA ILE A 43 19.56 7.80 -4.20
C ILE A 43 20.13 6.46 -4.67
N PRO A 44 21.21 5.94 -4.06
CA PRO A 44 21.71 4.63 -4.44
C PRO A 44 20.67 3.55 -4.13
N GLU A 45 20.54 2.55 -5.01
CA GLU A 45 19.49 1.52 -4.91
C GLU A 45 19.48 0.77 -3.57
N ASN A 46 20.64 0.57 -2.95
CA ASN A 46 20.77 -0.09 -1.65
C ASN A 46 20.26 0.74 -0.45
N TYR A 47 19.81 1.98 -0.69
CA TYR A 47 19.11 2.82 0.28
C TYR A 47 17.64 3.05 -0.09
N LEU A 48 17.15 2.42 -1.14
CA LEU A 48 15.75 2.49 -1.55
C LEU A 48 15.03 1.22 -1.12
N ILE A 49 13.78 1.33 -0.70
CA ILE A 49 12.84 0.21 -0.67
C ILE A 49 11.71 0.55 -1.63
N SER A 50 11.56 -0.20 -2.72
CA SER A 50 10.51 0.04 -3.70
C SER A 50 9.23 -0.70 -3.32
N LEU A 51 8.18 0.07 -3.05
CA LEU A 51 6.84 -0.39 -2.71
C LEU A 51 5.87 -0.01 -3.84
N GLN A 52 4.64 -0.54 -3.83
CA GLN A 52 3.66 -0.15 -4.86
C GLN A 52 3.20 1.30 -4.69
N VAL A 53 3.22 1.82 -3.46
CA VAL A 53 2.84 3.21 -3.15
C VAL A 53 3.95 4.24 -3.38
N GLY A 54 5.17 3.79 -3.68
CA GLY A 54 6.33 4.65 -3.86
C GLY A 54 7.62 4.06 -3.29
N GLU A 55 8.63 4.89 -3.14
CA GLU A 55 9.95 4.48 -2.64
C GLU A 55 10.22 5.06 -1.25
N ILE A 56 10.91 4.29 -0.41
CA ILE A 56 11.41 4.74 0.89
C ILE A 56 12.91 4.96 0.80
N ASP A 57 13.39 6.18 1.11
CA ASP A 57 14.80 6.48 1.31
C ASP A 57 15.21 6.15 2.76
N THR A 58 15.89 5.03 2.95
CA THR A 58 16.23 4.49 4.27
C THR A 58 17.30 5.27 5.03
N ARG A 59 17.87 6.32 4.41
CA ARG A 59 18.82 7.24 5.06
C ARG A 59 18.14 8.32 5.88
N ILE A 60 16.91 8.66 5.51
CA ILE A 60 16.15 9.79 6.08
C ILE A 60 14.80 9.35 6.64
N SER A 61 14.28 8.19 6.26
CA SER A 61 13.12 7.62 6.90
C SER A 61 13.52 7.11 8.27
N ASP A 62 12.94 7.68 9.33
CA ASP A 62 13.11 7.11 10.65
C ASP A 62 12.67 5.65 10.62
N PRO A 63 13.49 4.71 11.12
CA PRO A 63 12.99 3.38 11.42
C PRO A 63 11.85 3.62 12.42
N MET A 64 10.61 3.30 12.04
CA MET A 64 9.42 3.69 12.80
C MET A 64 9.28 2.91 14.14
N VAL A 65 10.37 2.73 14.87
CA VAL A 65 10.53 1.91 16.08
C VAL A 65 9.74 2.46 17.27
N GLU A 66 9.43 3.75 17.31
CA GLU A 66 9.00 4.41 18.56
C GLU A 66 7.61 4.04 19.13
N ASN A 67 6.85 3.12 18.53
CA ASN A 67 5.53 2.69 19.04
C ASN A 67 5.38 1.17 19.30
N LEU A 68 6.49 0.43 19.43
CA LEU A 68 6.50 -1.04 19.56
C LEU A 68 5.95 -1.61 20.87
N VAL A 69 5.77 -0.77 21.89
CA VAL A 69 5.60 -1.22 23.29
C VAL A 69 4.29 -2.01 23.51
N TYR A 70 3.35 -1.98 22.57
CA TYR A 70 2.01 -2.54 22.77
C TYR A 70 1.71 -3.87 22.07
N ARG A 71 2.63 -4.41 21.26
CA ARG A 71 2.42 -5.71 20.59
C ARG A 71 3.52 -6.70 20.97
N GLU A 72 3.16 -7.96 21.16
CA GLU A 72 4.14 -9.03 21.41
C GLU A 72 4.95 -9.36 20.15
N HIS A 73 4.29 -9.28 18.99
CA HIS A 73 4.89 -9.55 17.69
C HIS A 73 4.46 -8.52 16.64
N ALA A 74 5.23 -8.45 15.55
CA ALA A 74 5.08 -7.45 14.51
C ALA A 74 5.57 -7.93 13.15
N TYR A 75 4.89 -7.53 12.07
CA TYR A 75 5.45 -7.59 10.73
C TYR A 75 6.36 -6.38 10.49
N VAL A 76 7.60 -6.64 10.10
CA VAL A 76 8.62 -5.64 9.82
C VAL A 76 9.26 -5.88 8.46
N LEU A 77 9.68 -4.80 7.83
CA LEU A 77 10.62 -4.79 6.72
C LEU A 77 12.03 -4.75 7.29
N VAL A 78 12.87 -5.68 6.86
CA VAL A 78 14.30 -5.71 7.15
C VAL A 78 15.04 -5.57 5.84
N GLN A 79 15.79 -4.48 5.67
CA GLN A 79 16.69 -4.27 4.54
C GLN A 79 18.11 -4.69 4.96
N VAL A 80 18.75 -5.54 4.17
CA VAL A 80 20.16 -5.89 4.36
C VAL A 80 21.07 -4.99 3.51
N LYS A 81 22.30 -4.75 3.96
CA LYS A 81 23.26 -3.88 3.26
C LYS A 81 23.67 -4.43 1.89
N ASP A 82 23.74 -5.75 1.77
CA ASP A 82 24.16 -6.46 0.57
C ASP A 82 23.44 -7.83 0.51
N PRO A 83 23.04 -8.31 -0.69
CA PRO A 83 22.47 -9.65 -0.89
C PRO A 83 23.27 -10.79 -0.27
N MET A 84 24.60 -10.67 -0.21
CA MET A 84 25.46 -11.73 0.30
C MET A 84 25.21 -12.04 1.79
N TYR A 85 24.70 -11.06 2.55
CA TYR A 85 24.39 -11.21 3.97
C TYR A 85 23.02 -11.86 4.22
N TYR A 86 22.25 -12.13 3.17
CA TYR A 86 20.86 -12.55 3.30
C TYR A 86 20.67 -13.79 4.18
N ASP A 87 21.40 -14.87 3.88
CA ASP A 87 21.25 -16.15 4.59
C ASP A 87 21.74 -16.03 6.04
N GLU A 88 22.80 -15.24 6.27
CA GLU A 88 23.33 -14.98 7.61
C GLU A 88 22.35 -14.19 8.47
N VAL A 89 21.81 -13.09 7.94
CA VAL A 89 20.81 -12.25 8.63
C VAL A 89 19.56 -13.07 8.90
N THR A 90 19.05 -13.79 7.90
CA THR A 90 17.86 -14.65 8.08
C THR A 90 18.09 -15.66 9.21
N SER A 91 19.24 -16.34 9.22
CA SER A 91 19.59 -17.30 10.27
C SER A 91 19.71 -16.67 11.66
N LYS A 92 20.24 -15.44 11.75
CA LYS A 92 20.32 -14.67 13.01
C LYS A 92 18.91 -14.31 13.50
N LEU A 93 18.06 -13.81 12.61
CA LEU A 93 16.68 -13.43 12.91
C LEU A 93 15.83 -14.63 13.35
N GLU A 94 15.94 -15.78 12.67
CA GLU A 94 15.21 -17.00 13.03
C GLU A 94 15.57 -17.50 14.44
N LYS A 95 16.84 -17.37 14.85
CA LYS A 95 17.28 -17.68 16.23
C LYS A 95 16.66 -16.74 17.28
N LEU A 96 16.26 -15.53 16.87
CA LEU A 96 15.51 -14.57 17.68
C LEU A 96 13.99 -14.78 17.63
N GLY A 97 13.53 -15.88 17.00
CA GLY A 97 12.11 -16.20 16.88
C GLY A 97 11.43 -15.51 15.69
N ALA A 98 12.17 -14.88 14.78
CA ALA A 98 11.61 -14.32 13.57
C ALA A 98 11.16 -15.41 12.59
N LYS A 99 10.15 -15.09 11.78
CA LYS A 99 9.71 -15.89 10.64
C LYS A 99 9.69 -15.03 9.38
N ARG A 100 10.22 -15.54 8.28
CA ARG A 100 10.24 -14.85 6.99
C ARG A 100 8.96 -15.12 6.20
N TYR A 101 8.37 -14.09 5.61
CA TYR A 101 7.14 -14.21 4.82
C TYR A 101 7.26 -13.74 3.37
N GLY A 102 8.19 -12.85 3.05
CA GLY A 102 8.26 -12.35 1.67
C GLY A 102 9.45 -11.48 1.38
N TYR A 103 9.62 -11.20 0.09
CA TYR A 103 10.60 -10.28 -0.44
C TYR A 103 9.92 -8.98 -0.87
N VAL A 104 10.65 -7.88 -0.71
CA VAL A 104 10.39 -6.55 -1.23
C VAL A 104 11.66 -6.12 -1.96
N PRO A 105 11.56 -5.49 -3.15
CA PRO A 105 12.74 -5.06 -3.90
C PRO A 105 13.78 -4.31 -3.07
N ASN A 106 15.03 -4.34 -3.56
CA ASN A 106 16.19 -3.69 -2.96
C ASN A 106 16.54 -4.28 -1.58
N TYR A 107 16.75 -5.60 -1.58
CA TYR A 107 17.32 -6.37 -0.45
C TYR A 107 16.48 -6.31 0.81
N SER A 108 15.17 -6.16 0.65
CA SER A 108 14.23 -5.98 1.74
C SER A 108 13.33 -7.20 1.89
N TYR A 109 13.01 -7.57 3.11
CA TYR A 109 12.22 -8.77 3.39
C TYR A 109 11.21 -8.51 4.49
N ILE A 110 10.07 -9.17 4.39
CA ILE A 110 9.02 -9.12 5.40
C ILE A 110 9.28 -10.24 6.40
N PHE A 111 9.43 -9.86 7.66
CA PHE A 111 9.55 -10.78 8.79
C PHE A 111 8.44 -10.54 9.80
N TYR A 112 7.91 -11.60 10.40
CA TYR A 112 7.17 -11.52 11.65
C TYR A 112 8.16 -11.76 12.78
N ILE A 113 8.28 -10.82 13.72
CA ILE A 113 9.27 -10.88 14.78
C ILE A 113 8.63 -10.67 16.15
N PRO A 114 9.21 -11.22 17.22
CA PRO A 114 8.97 -10.73 18.57
C PRO A 114 9.42 -9.27 18.68
N THR A 115 8.59 -8.39 19.22
CA THR A 115 8.93 -6.95 19.30
C THR A 115 10.09 -6.67 20.25
N ASN A 116 10.31 -7.53 21.24
CA ASN A 116 11.46 -7.46 22.15
C ASN A 116 12.80 -7.76 21.44
N ALA A 117 12.79 -8.43 20.28
CA ALA A 117 13.98 -8.73 19.49
C ALA A 117 14.40 -7.57 18.59
N LEU A 118 13.58 -6.52 18.44
CA LEU A 118 13.83 -5.49 17.43
C LEU A 118 15.14 -4.74 17.67
N ASN A 119 15.46 -4.37 18.92
CA ASN A 119 16.71 -3.68 19.24
C ASN A 119 17.94 -4.50 18.82
N GLU A 120 17.88 -5.82 19.00
CA GLU A 120 18.95 -6.73 18.59
C GLU A 120 19.03 -6.86 17.07
N ILE A 121 17.90 -6.92 16.37
CA ILE A 121 17.87 -6.94 14.90
C ILE A 121 18.45 -5.65 14.32
N THR A 122 18.08 -4.49 14.88
CA THR A 122 18.57 -3.18 14.42
C THR A 122 20.05 -2.94 14.68
N SER A 123 20.66 -3.69 15.62
CA SER A 123 22.07 -3.57 15.96
C SER A 123 22.98 -4.49 15.13
N LEU A 124 22.42 -5.38 14.31
CA LEU A 124 23.18 -6.24 13.41
C LEU A 124 23.94 -5.40 12.37
N GLU A 125 25.24 -5.63 12.25
CA GLU A 125 26.09 -4.86 11.33
C GLU A 125 25.69 -5.05 9.86
N GLU A 126 25.08 -6.17 9.50
CA GLU A 126 24.65 -6.48 8.14
C GLU A 126 23.29 -5.88 7.78
N VAL A 127 22.53 -5.40 8.78
CA VAL A 127 21.23 -4.78 8.60
C VAL A 127 21.41 -3.30 8.26
N GLN A 128 20.76 -2.86 7.18
CA GLN A 128 20.77 -1.48 6.71
C GLN A 128 19.64 -0.67 7.35
N TRP A 129 18.45 -1.25 7.42
CA TRP A 129 17.26 -0.56 7.88
C TRP A 129 16.20 -1.54 8.37
N VAL A 130 15.41 -1.13 9.36
CA VAL A 130 14.26 -1.89 9.85
C VAL A 130 13.09 -0.94 10.08
N GLY A 131 11.90 -1.32 9.63
CA GLY A 131 10.68 -0.55 9.92
C GLY A 131 9.43 -1.40 9.79
N TRP A 132 8.28 -0.87 10.19
CA TRP A 132 7.02 -1.61 10.11
C TRP A 132 6.67 -1.97 8.68
N TYR A 133 6.16 -3.18 8.51
CA TYR A 133 5.41 -3.52 7.32
C TYR A 133 3.94 -3.13 7.54
N TYR A 134 3.37 -2.37 6.61
CA TYR A 134 1.93 -2.16 6.56
C TYR A 134 1.38 -2.64 5.22
N PRO A 135 0.23 -3.34 5.18
CA PRO A 135 -0.32 -3.85 3.93
C PRO A 135 -0.64 -2.75 2.91
N LYS A 136 -0.94 -1.54 3.40
CA LYS A 136 -1.13 -0.34 2.57
C LYS A 136 0.06 -0.03 1.65
N TYR A 137 1.26 -0.52 1.96
CA TYR A 137 2.43 -0.37 1.08
C TYR A 137 2.31 -1.08 -0.26
N LYS A 138 1.45 -2.10 -0.33
CA LYS A 138 1.21 -2.89 -1.54
C LYS A 138 -0.17 -2.60 -2.15
N THR A 139 -0.78 -1.45 -1.89
CA THR A 139 -2.06 -1.13 -2.52
C THR A 139 -2.11 0.31 -2.98
N THR A 140 -2.53 0.51 -4.22
CA THR A 140 -2.84 1.84 -4.79
C THR A 140 -4.34 2.10 -4.82
N LEU A 141 -5.14 1.19 -4.25
CA LEU A 141 -6.59 1.29 -4.23
C LEU A 141 -7.04 2.48 -3.39
N THR A 142 -7.93 3.28 -3.96
CA THR A 142 -8.63 4.38 -3.27
C THR A 142 -10.02 3.93 -2.82
N SER A 143 -10.67 4.67 -1.91
CA SER A 143 -12.06 4.35 -1.52
C SER A 143 -13.04 4.31 -2.70
N SER A 144 -12.77 5.06 -3.77
CA SER A 144 -13.54 5.00 -5.02
C SER A 144 -13.31 3.71 -5.81
N ASP A 145 -12.10 3.15 -5.76
CA ASP A 145 -11.73 1.94 -6.51
C ASP A 145 -12.44 0.69 -6.01
N ILE A 146 -12.88 0.70 -4.75
CA ILE A 146 -13.40 -0.49 -4.07
C ILE A 146 -14.92 -0.61 -4.22
N LYS A 147 -15.62 0.51 -4.46
CA LYS A 147 -17.07 0.50 -4.65
C LYS A 147 -17.44 -0.38 -5.85
N ASN A 148 -18.15 -1.47 -5.60
CA ASN A 148 -18.56 -2.47 -6.59
C ASN A 148 -17.41 -3.24 -7.27
N SER A 149 -16.20 -3.20 -6.71
CA SER A 149 -15.08 -4.03 -7.16
C SER A 149 -15.02 -5.33 -6.36
N GLN A 150 -14.54 -6.39 -6.99
CA GLN A 150 -14.07 -7.57 -6.27
C GLN A 150 -12.62 -7.34 -5.85
N LEU A 151 -12.28 -7.76 -4.63
CA LEU A 151 -10.91 -7.73 -4.12
C LEU A 151 -10.31 -9.14 -4.04
N THR A 152 -8.99 -9.20 -4.22
CA THR A 152 -8.15 -10.29 -3.76
C THR A 152 -7.43 -9.82 -2.50
N ILE A 153 -7.60 -10.56 -1.41
CA ILE A 153 -6.96 -10.29 -0.13
C ILE A 153 -6.01 -11.46 0.15
N MET A 154 -4.72 -11.15 0.23
CA MET A 154 -3.69 -12.11 0.58
C MET A 154 -3.30 -11.88 2.04
N MET A 155 -3.22 -12.97 2.79
CA MET A 155 -2.94 -13.01 4.21
C MET A 155 -1.71 -13.88 4.49
N PHE A 156 -1.01 -13.56 5.57
CA PHE A 156 0.04 -14.42 6.10
C PHE A 156 -0.55 -15.75 6.62
N PRO A 157 0.16 -16.87 6.51
CA PRO A 157 -0.30 -18.20 6.94
C PRO A 157 -0.26 -18.36 8.46
N ASP A 158 -1.13 -17.64 9.17
CA ASP A 158 -1.40 -17.78 10.60
C ASP A 158 -2.86 -18.24 10.76
N GLU A 159 -3.06 -19.55 10.89
CA GLU A 159 -4.40 -20.18 10.80
C GLU A 159 -5.43 -19.50 11.72
N GLU A 160 -5.07 -19.25 12.97
CA GLU A 160 -5.99 -18.65 13.95
C GLU A 160 -6.36 -17.21 13.53
N LYS A 161 -5.36 -16.38 13.20
CA LYS A 161 -5.61 -15.00 12.79
C LYS A 161 -6.32 -14.90 11.45
N VAL A 162 -6.05 -15.83 10.53
CA VAL A 162 -6.74 -15.91 9.24
C VAL A 162 -8.22 -16.24 9.45
N ILE A 163 -8.56 -17.21 10.30
CA ILE A 163 -9.97 -17.53 10.60
C ILE A 163 -10.70 -16.29 11.15
N GLN A 164 -10.07 -15.56 12.07
CA GLN A 164 -10.64 -14.33 12.63
C GLN A 164 -10.81 -13.24 11.56
N ALA A 165 -9.80 -13.06 10.70
CA ALA A 165 -9.85 -12.10 9.60
C ALA A 165 -10.94 -12.45 8.58
N VAL A 166 -11.08 -13.71 8.18
CA VAL A 166 -12.14 -14.17 7.27
C VAL A 166 -13.52 -13.91 7.87
N ALA A 167 -13.74 -14.24 9.14
CA ALA A 167 -15.00 -13.94 9.81
C ALA A 167 -15.29 -12.43 9.88
N THR A 168 -14.25 -11.61 10.04
CA THR A 168 -14.36 -10.15 10.02
C THR A 168 -14.74 -9.64 8.62
N LEU A 169 -14.07 -10.16 7.59
CA LEU A 169 -14.34 -9.83 6.19
C LEU A 169 -15.78 -10.24 5.81
N ASP A 170 -16.24 -11.44 6.14
CA ASP A 170 -17.60 -11.89 5.87
C ASP A 170 -18.67 -10.96 6.47
N ASN A 171 -18.37 -10.29 7.59
CA ASN A 171 -19.29 -9.35 8.23
C ASN A 171 -19.30 -7.95 7.59
N MET A 172 -18.27 -7.59 6.82
CA MET A 172 -18.13 -6.25 6.23
C MET A 172 -18.89 -6.10 4.87
N GLY A 173 -19.55 -7.16 4.37
CA GLY A 173 -19.94 -7.22 2.95
C GLY A 173 -20.45 -8.57 2.45
N LYS A 174 -20.93 -8.59 1.21
CA LYS A 174 -21.54 -9.78 0.60
C LYS A 174 -20.48 -10.68 -0.03
N SER A 175 -20.20 -11.78 0.66
CA SER A 175 -19.23 -12.77 0.25
C SER A 175 -19.82 -13.83 -0.70
N ASN A 176 -19.17 -13.99 -1.87
CA ASN A 176 -19.12 -15.26 -2.61
C ASN A 176 -17.65 -15.71 -2.59
N SER A 177 -17.08 -15.84 -1.39
CA SER A 177 -15.64 -16.00 -1.21
C SER A 177 -15.14 -17.38 -1.60
N GLU A 178 -14.00 -17.38 -2.27
CA GLU A 178 -13.13 -18.55 -2.35
C GLU A 178 -11.95 -18.34 -1.40
N TYR A 179 -11.78 -19.28 -0.48
CA TYR A 179 -10.68 -19.29 0.48
C TYR A 179 -9.74 -20.45 0.18
N TYR A 180 -8.46 -20.14 0.09
CA TYR A 180 -7.40 -21.11 -0.16
C TYR A 180 -6.20 -20.78 0.73
N CYS A 181 -5.58 -21.78 1.33
CA CYS A 181 -4.34 -21.61 2.09
C CYS A 181 -3.34 -22.69 1.74
N ASP A 182 -2.07 -22.29 1.74
CA ASP A 182 -0.91 -23.15 1.75
C ASP A 182 0.07 -22.72 2.86
N GLU A 183 1.28 -23.27 2.83
CA GLU A 183 2.33 -22.99 3.83
C GLU A 183 2.91 -21.56 3.73
N LEU A 184 2.71 -20.87 2.60
CA LEU A 184 3.32 -19.57 2.30
C LEU A 184 2.31 -18.43 2.41
N ALA A 185 1.05 -18.67 2.06
CA ALA A 185 0.02 -17.65 2.07
C ALA A 185 -1.39 -18.23 2.17
N CYS A 186 -2.28 -17.42 2.72
CA CYS A 186 -3.71 -17.61 2.65
C CYS A 186 -4.31 -16.58 1.71
N THR A 187 -4.99 -17.02 0.67
CA THR A 187 -5.68 -16.17 -0.29
C THR A 187 -7.18 -16.25 -0.07
N TYR A 188 -7.80 -15.08 0.07
CA TYR A 188 -9.23 -14.93 0.13
C TYR A 188 -9.66 -14.03 -1.03
N THR A 189 -10.39 -14.61 -1.98
CA THR A 189 -10.76 -13.94 -3.23
C THR A 189 -12.27 -13.76 -3.29
N ARG A 190 -12.67 -12.60 -3.83
CA ARG A 190 -14.05 -12.15 -4.11
C ARG A 190 -14.77 -11.55 -2.92
N TYR A 191 -14.50 -10.27 -2.79
CA TYR A 191 -15.14 -9.42 -1.82
C TYR A 191 -15.61 -8.12 -2.44
N ALA A 192 -16.91 -7.80 -2.31
CA ALA A 192 -17.45 -6.46 -2.56
C ALA A 192 -17.76 -5.83 -1.19
N LEU A 193 -17.04 -4.76 -0.84
CA LEU A 193 -17.31 -4.01 0.40
C LEU A 193 -18.72 -3.42 0.37
N ASP A 194 -19.46 -3.59 1.47
CA ASP A 194 -20.68 -2.81 1.70
C ASP A 194 -20.33 -1.33 1.86
N SER A 195 -21.30 -0.45 1.61
CA SER A 195 -21.10 1.02 1.53
C SER A 195 -20.64 1.72 2.82
N GLY A 196 -20.37 0.96 3.90
CA GLY A 196 -19.89 1.46 5.18
C GLY A 196 -18.42 1.14 5.49
N HIS A 197 -17.74 0.37 4.64
CA HIS A 197 -16.36 -0.08 4.88
C HIS A 197 -15.38 0.55 3.88
N SER A 198 -14.14 0.64 4.33
CA SER A 198 -13.00 1.25 3.65
C SER A 198 -11.90 0.23 3.37
N ILE A 199 -10.89 0.58 2.56
CA ILE A 199 -9.74 -0.31 2.36
C ILE A 199 -8.91 -0.40 3.64
N GLU A 200 -8.89 0.69 4.42
CA GLU A 200 -8.21 0.80 5.69
C GLU A 200 -8.71 -0.27 6.67
N ASP A 201 -10.02 -0.50 6.74
CA ASP A 201 -10.63 -1.54 7.58
C ASP A 201 -10.10 -2.95 7.27
N ILE A 202 -9.75 -3.21 6.00
CA ILE A 202 -9.13 -4.48 5.58
C ILE A 202 -7.63 -4.46 5.88
N THR A 203 -6.91 -3.40 5.51
CA THR A 203 -5.44 -3.36 5.66
C THR A 203 -4.98 -3.23 7.11
N ASP A 204 -5.88 -2.88 8.02
CA ASP A 204 -5.62 -2.85 9.46
C ASP A 204 -5.75 -4.24 10.12
N LEU A 205 -6.31 -5.23 9.41
CA LEU A 205 -6.29 -6.62 9.88
C LEU A 205 -4.84 -7.11 9.92
N GLU A 206 -4.40 -7.58 11.09
CA GLU A 206 -3.00 -7.90 11.35
C GLU A 206 -2.41 -8.94 10.38
N VAL A 207 -3.24 -9.89 9.96
CA VAL A 207 -2.81 -11.00 9.11
C VAL A 207 -2.84 -10.65 7.62
N VAL A 208 -3.41 -9.51 7.24
CA VAL A 208 -3.42 -9.10 5.83
C VAL A 208 -2.00 -8.77 5.42
N MET A 209 -1.57 -9.35 4.31
CA MET A 209 -0.29 -9.10 3.68
C MET A 209 -0.47 -8.12 2.53
N TRP A 210 -1.51 -8.27 1.72
CA TRP A 210 -1.70 -7.51 0.49
C TRP A 210 -3.18 -7.47 0.08
N VAL A 211 -3.60 -6.37 -0.54
CA VAL A 211 -4.94 -6.23 -1.11
C VAL A 211 -4.85 -5.61 -2.49
N GLU A 212 -5.49 -6.24 -3.47
CA GLU A 212 -5.59 -5.75 -4.84
C GLU A 212 -7.01 -5.93 -5.42
N ARG A 213 -7.26 -5.27 -6.55
CA ARG A 213 -8.48 -5.51 -7.33
C ARG A 213 -8.38 -6.89 -7.98
N TYR A 214 -9.40 -7.72 -7.79
CA TYR A 214 -9.53 -8.97 -8.51
C TYR A 214 -9.74 -8.70 -10.00
N VAL A 215 -8.91 -9.32 -10.82
CA VAL A 215 -9.05 -9.33 -12.28
C VAL A 215 -9.31 -10.76 -12.71
N GLU A 216 -10.48 -11.01 -13.29
CA GLU A 216 -10.81 -12.34 -13.80
C GLU A 216 -9.84 -12.71 -14.94
N PRO A 217 -9.12 -13.84 -14.86
CA PRO A 217 -8.26 -14.28 -15.94
C PRO A 217 -9.07 -14.51 -17.20
N SER A 218 -8.68 -13.87 -18.31
CA SER A 218 -9.26 -14.13 -19.62
C SER A 218 -8.25 -14.84 -20.50
N ILE A 219 -8.67 -15.94 -21.11
CA ILE A 219 -7.87 -16.61 -22.14
C ILE A 219 -8.22 -15.94 -23.46
N SER A 220 -7.32 -15.13 -24.00
CA SER A 220 -7.45 -14.68 -25.38
C SER A 220 -7.22 -15.87 -26.32
N PRO A 221 -8.13 -16.15 -27.27
CA PRO A 221 -7.89 -17.21 -28.24
C PRO A 221 -6.65 -16.89 -29.09
N PRO A 222 -5.89 -17.90 -29.54
CA PRO A 222 -4.72 -17.68 -30.38
C PRO A 222 -5.12 -16.93 -31.65
N THR A 223 -4.37 -15.88 -32.00
CA THR A 223 -4.58 -15.15 -33.26
C THR A 223 -4.26 -16.09 -34.41
N PRO A 224 -5.17 -16.30 -35.38
CA PRO A 224 -4.86 -17.12 -36.54
C PRO A 224 -3.70 -16.47 -37.31
N ASN A 225 -2.64 -17.24 -37.57
CA ASN A 225 -1.57 -16.82 -38.46
C ASN A 225 -2.17 -16.63 -39.87
N LEU A 226 -2.10 -15.40 -40.39
CA LEU A 226 -2.46 -15.06 -41.77
C LEU A 226 -1.32 -15.38 -42.73
#